data_AF-A0A3D4LQQ7-F1
#
_entry.id   AF-A0A3D4LQQ7-F1
#
_cell.length_a   1.000
_cell.length_b   1.000
_cell.length_c   1.000
_cell.angle_alpha   90.00
_cell.angle_beta   90.00
_cell.angle_gamma   90.00
#
_symmetry.space_group_name_H-M   'P 1'
#
loop_
_entity.id
_entity.type
_entity.pdbx_description
1 polymer ?
#
loop_
_entity_poly.entity_id
_entity_poly.type
_entity_poly.pdbx_seq_one_letter_code
_entity_poly.pdbx_strand_id
1 'polypeptide(L)'
;MIYKCIIAYLIINLIVLLLYGIDKWKAKHHKWRISEAALMMAAVFGVFGAYGGMHLFHHKTQKPKFYIGVPVIFVAELVFVLVLRFLS
;
A
#
# COMPACT_ATOMS: atom_id res chain seq x y z
N MET A 1 3.66 -12.16 21.82
CA MET A 1 3.63 -10.73 21.42
C MET A 1 3.90 -10.54 19.94
N ILE A 2 4.98 -11.08 19.36
CA ILE A 2 5.32 -10.97 17.93
C ILE A 2 4.18 -11.38 16.97
N TYR A 3 3.51 -12.50 17.23
CA TYR A 3 2.41 -12.98 16.38
C TYR A 3 1.24 -11.97 16.28
N LYS A 4 0.96 -11.20 17.35
CA LYS A 4 -0.07 -10.16 17.33
C LYS A 4 0.32 -9.02 16.38
N CYS A 5 1.59 -8.62 16.37
CA CYS A 5 2.12 -7.59 15.47
C CYS A 5 2.04 -8.04 14.00
N ILE A 6 2.39 -9.30 13.73
CA ILE A 6 2.30 -9.87 12.37
C ILE A 6 0.84 -9.89 11.89
N ILE A 7 -0.10 -10.35 12.73
CA ILE A 7 -1.52 -10.37 12.38
C ILE A 7 -2.05 -8.95 12.12
N ALA A 8 -1.70 -7.98 12.98
CA ALA A 8 -2.08 -6.58 12.77
C ALA A 8 -1.54 -6.03 11.44
N TYR A 9 -0.28 -6.32 11.10
CA TYR A 9 0.33 -5.92 9.83
C TYR A 9 -0.37 -6.55 8.62
N LEU A 10 -0.72 -7.84 8.69
CA LEU A 10 -1.49 -8.52 7.64
C LEU A 10 -2.88 -7.89 7.45
N ILE A 11 -3.57 -7.55 8.54
CA ILE A 11 -4.88 -6.88 8.48
C ILE A 11 -4.74 -5.51 7.81
N ILE A 12 -3.72 -4.71 8.17
CA ILE A 12 -3.48 -3.40 7.54
C ILE A 12 -3.24 -3.57 6.04
N ASN A 13 -2.39 -4.51 5.63
CA ASN A 13 -2.15 -4.78 4.20
C ASN A 13 -3.43 -5.21 3.48
N LEU A 14 -4.28 -6.02 4.11
CA LEU A 14 -5.58 -6.39 3.55
C LEU A 14 -6.50 -5.18 3.37
N ILE A 15 -6.59 -4.28 4.37
CA ILE A 15 -7.37 -3.05 4.28
C ILE A 15 -6.85 -2.16 3.13
N VAL A 16 -5.54 -1.99 3.01
CA VAL A 16 -4.93 -1.20 1.93
C VAL A 16 -5.24 -1.81 0.56
N LEU A 17 -5.14 -3.13 0.42
CA LEU A 17 -5.51 -3.83 -0.81
C LEU A 17 -6.98 -3.56 -1.18
N LEU A 18 -7.89 -3.66 -0.22
CA LEU A 18 -9.30 -3.36 -0.42
C LEU A 18 -9.54 -1.90 -0.80
N LEU A 19 -8.81 -0.94 -0.22
CA LEU A 19 -8.91 0.48 -0.59
C LEU A 19 -8.55 0.71 -2.07
N TYR A 20 -7.50 0.05 -2.58
CA TYR A 20 -7.14 0.12 -4.00
C TYR A 20 -8.22 -0.52 -4.89
N GLY A 21 -8.81 -1.63 -4.44
CA GLY A 21 -9.93 -2.27 -5.12
C GLY A 21 -11.19 -1.39 -5.17
N ILE A 22 -11.52 -0.74 -4.05
CA ILE A 22 -12.64 0.20 -3.94
C ILE A 22 -12.42 1.41 -4.85
N ASP A 23 -11.19 1.94 -4.96
CA ASP A 23 -10.93 3.04 -5.91
C ASP A 23 -11.18 2.59 -7.36
N LYS A 24 -10.77 1.37 -7.75
CA LYS A 24 -11.08 0.83 -9.08
C LYS A 24 -12.59 0.64 -9.28
N TRP A 25 -13.29 0.10 -8.28
CA TRP A 25 -14.74 -0.09 -8.35
C TRP A 25 -15.47 1.25 -8.49
N LYS A 26 -15.08 2.27 -7.71
CA LYS A 26 -15.62 3.64 -7.80
C LYS A 26 -15.36 4.27 -9.16
N ALA A 27 -14.16 4.07 -9.73
CA ALA A 27 -13.83 4.53 -11.08
C ALA A 27 -14.76 3.91 -12.15
N LYS A 28 -15.05 2.60 -12.04
CA LYS A 28 -16.00 1.92 -12.93
C LYS A 28 -17.44 2.38 -12.79
N HIS A 29 -17.87 2.74 -11.58
CA HIS A 29 -19.25 3.14 -11.29
C HIS A 29 -19.47 4.66 -11.29
N HIS A 30 -18.51 5.43 -11.81
CA HIS A 30 -18.55 6.90 -11.90
C HIS A 30 -18.85 7.58 -10.55
N LYS A 31 -18.41 6.94 -9.45
CA LYS A 31 -18.52 7.49 -8.09
C LYS A 31 -17.29 8.33 -7.76
N TRP A 32 -17.42 9.19 -6.76
CA TRP A 32 -16.33 10.02 -6.28
C TRP A 32 -15.12 9.16 -5.86
N ARG A 33 -13.98 9.40 -6.52
CA ARG A 33 -12.76 8.60 -6.39
C ARG A 33 -12.01 8.94 -5.10
N ILE A 34 -11.23 7.99 -4.59
CA ILE A 34 -10.38 8.25 -3.43
C ILE A 34 -9.23 9.16 -3.88
N SER A 35 -8.88 10.14 -3.06
CA SER A 35 -7.78 11.05 -3.39
C SER A 35 -6.46 10.28 -3.51
N GLU A 36 -5.61 10.70 -4.43
CA GLU A 36 -4.31 10.04 -4.65
C GLU A 36 -3.42 10.11 -3.42
N ALA A 37 -3.52 11.22 -2.68
CA ALA A 37 -2.80 11.42 -1.42
C ALA A 37 -3.23 10.40 -0.35
N ALA A 38 -4.54 10.11 -0.22
CA ALA A 38 -5.02 9.11 0.74
C ALA A 38 -4.57 7.70 0.38
N LEU A 39 -4.60 7.33 -0.91
CA LEU A 39 -4.08 6.04 -1.37
C LEU A 39 -2.57 5.91 -1.16
N MET A 40 -1.83 7.00 -1.31
CA MET A 40 -0.39 7.00 -1.03
C MET A 40 -0.07 6.92 0.46
N MET A 41 -0.81 7.67 1.29
CA MET A 41 -0.70 7.57 2.74
C MET A 41 -1.03 6.17 3.24
N ALA A 42 -2.05 5.52 2.68
CA ALA A 42 -2.39 4.14 2.99
C ALA A 42 -1.25 3.16 2.62
N ALA A 43 -0.53 3.41 1.52
CA ALA A 43 0.61 2.59 1.10
C ALA A 43 1.78 2.64 2.09
N VAL A 44 1.96 3.74 2.84
CA VAL A 44 2.99 3.85 3.89
C VAL A 44 2.75 2.91 5.07
N PHE A 45 1.49 2.51 5.31
CA PHE A 45 1.15 1.60 6.40
C PHE A 45 1.01 0.14 5.93
N GLY A 46 0.79 -0.08 4.64
CA GLY A 46 0.57 -1.40 4.07
C GLY A 46 1.07 -1.48 2.63
N VAL A 47 2.39 -1.42 2.46
CA VAL A 47 3.03 -1.37 1.14
C VAL A 47 2.77 -2.62 0.30
N PHE A 48 2.72 -3.82 0.90
CA PHE A 48 2.38 -5.05 0.19
C PHE A 48 0.92 -5.04 -0.28
N GLY A 49 0.02 -4.50 0.54
CA GLY A 49 -1.38 -4.29 0.20
C GLY A 49 -1.56 -3.32 -0.96
N ALA A 50 -0.82 -2.21 -0.95
CA ALA A 50 -0.82 -1.21 -2.02
C ALA A 50 -0.25 -1.77 -3.32
N TYR A 51 0.92 -2.41 -3.25
CA TYR A 51 1.56 -3.03 -4.41
C TYR A 51 0.70 -4.15 -5.01
N GLY A 52 0.17 -5.03 -4.17
CA GLY A 52 -0.76 -6.10 -4.57
C GLY A 52 -2.04 -5.53 -5.17
N GLY A 53 -2.63 -4.50 -4.54
CA GLY A 53 -3.80 -3.80 -5.04
C GLY A 53 -3.55 -3.19 -6.43
N MET A 54 -2.43 -2.50 -6.64
CA MET A 54 -2.07 -1.94 -7.95
C MET A 54 -1.99 -3.01 -9.04
N HIS A 55 -1.34 -4.13 -8.77
CA HIS A 55 -1.13 -5.20 -9.75
C HIS A 55 -2.39 -6.02 -10.02
N LEU A 56 -3.09 -6.47 -8.96
CA LEU A 56 -4.33 -7.23 -9.11
C LEU A 56 -5.39 -6.43 -9.85
N PHE A 57 -5.55 -5.17 -9.47
CA PHE A 57 -6.54 -4.29 -10.08
C PHE A 57 -6.02 -3.63 -11.36
N HIS A 58 -4.77 -3.83 -11.77
CA HIS A 58 -4.15 -3.14 -12.92
C HIS A 58 -4.45 -1.63 -12.90
N HIS A 59 -4.47 -1.06 -11.70
CA HIS A 59 -5.03 0.25 -11.43
C HIS A 59 -3.92 1.16 -10.94
N LYS A 60 -3.73 2.29 -11.64
CA LYS A 60 -2.67 3.26 -11.38
C LYS A 60 -1.23 2.73 -11.52
N THR A 61 -1.03 1.62 -12.23
CA THR A 61 0.30 1.07 -12.58
C THR A 61 1.11 1.98 -13.52
N GLN A 62 0.46 2.83 -14.30
CA GLN A 62 1.13 3.78 -15.22
C GLN A 62 1.22 5.21 -14.68
N LYS A 63 0.74 5.48 -13.45
CA LYS A 63 0.81 6.82 -12.87
C LYS A 63 2.17 6.99 -12.19
N PRO A 64 3.02 7.95 -12.60
CA PRO A 64 4.38 8.09 -12.08
C PRO A 64 4.43 8.17 -10.55
N LYS A 65 3.47 8.87 -9.94
CA LYS A 65 3.33 8.98 -8.49
C LYS A 65 3.22 7.61 -7.79
N PHE A 66 2.50 6.66 -8.39
CA PHE A 66 2.28 5.33 -7.80
C PHE A 66 3.35 4.33 -8.26
N TYR A 67 3.72 4.37 -9.53
CA TYR A 67 4.76 3.53 -10.12
C TYR A 67 6.12 3.75 -9.46
N ILE A 68 6.45 5.00 -9.10
CA ILE A 68 7.70 5.33 -8.40
C ILE A 68 7.47 5.33 -6.88
N GLY A 69 6.37 5.94 -6.42
CA GLY A 69 6.11 6.13 -4.99
C GLY A 69 5.96 4.84 -4.20
N VAL A 70 5.23 3.85 -4.70
CA VAL A 70 5.02 2.58 -3.97
C VAL A 70 6.32 1.77 -3.85
N PRO A 71 7.15 1.59 -4.91
CA PRO A 71 8.47 1.00 -4.77
C PRO A 71 9.42 1.77 -3.85
N VAL A 72 9.39 3.10 -3.88
CA VAL A 72 10.22 3.93 -2.97
C VAL A 72 9.81 3.69 -1.51
N ILE A 73 8.51 3.65 -1.20
CA ILE A 73 8.01 3.31 0.14
C ILE A 73 8.46 1.91 0.54
N PHE A 74 8.38 0.94 -0.38
CA PHE A 74 8.82 -0.43 -0.11
C PHE A 74 10.31 -0.50 0.26
N VAL A 75 11.16 0.17 -0.51
CA VAL A 75 12.60 0.26 -0.21
C VAL A 75 12.84 0.97 1.12
N ALA A 76 12.10 2.05 1.41
CA ALA A 76 12.23 2.78 2.67
C ALA A 76 11.85 1.91 3.89
N GLU A 77 10.75 1.17 3.83
CA GLU A 77 10.37 0.22 4.89
C GLU A 77 11.45 -0.86 5.08
N LEU A 78 12.00 -1.39 3.99
CA LEU A 78 13.03 -2.43 4.03
C LEU A 78 14.33 -1.91 4.65
N VAL A 79 14.78 -0.72 4.26
CA VAL A 79 15.94 -0.04 4.87
C VAL A 79 15.69 0.23 6.35
N PHE A 80 14.51 0.71 6.73
CA PHE A 80 14.16 0.98 8.13
C PHE A 80 14.25 -0.29 8.98
N VAL A 81 13.71 -1.42 8.50
CA VAL A 81 13.80 -2.71 9.19
C VAL A 81 15.26 -3.19 9.30
N LEU A 82 16.06 -3.04 8.23
CA LEU A 82 17.48 -3.41 8.25
C LEU A 82 18.29 -2.58 9.25
N VAL A 83 18.08 -1.27 9.27
CA VAL A 83 18.74 -0.35 10.21
C VAL A 83 18.38 -0.68 11.65
N LEU A 84 17.10 -0.90 11.94
CA LEU A 84 16.64 -1.33 13.27
C LEU A 84 17.27 -2.66 13.69
N ARG A 85 17.43 -3.62 12.76
CA ARG A 85 18.09 -4.89 13.05
C ARG A 85 19.59 -4.74 13.31
N PHE A 86 20.25 -3.77 12.68
CA PHE A 86 21.68 -3.52 12.89
C PHE A 86 21.96 -2.77 14.21
N LEU A 87 21.03 -1.94 14.65
CA LEU A 87 21.12 -1.16 15.91
C LEU A 87 20.73 -1.96 17.16
N SER A 88 20.01 -3.08 17.01
CA SER A 88 19.54 -3.96 18.08
C SER A 88 20.43 -5.18 18.26
#